data_AF-A0A529XPT5-F1
#
_entry.id   AF-A0A529XPT5-F1
#
_cell.length_a   1.000
_cell.length_b   1.000
_cell.length_c   1.000
_cell.angle_alpha   90.00
_cell.angle_beta   90.00
_cell.angle_gamma   90.00
#
_symmetry.space_group_name_H-M   'P 1'
#
loop_
_entity.id
_entity.type
_entity.pdbx_description
1 polymer ?
#
loop_
_entity_poly.entity_id
_entity_poly.type
_entity_poly.pdbx_seq_one_letter_code
_entity_poly.pdbx_strand_id
1 'polypeptide(L)'
;VSDAILDRTKGQGVEIVISNGGGLRASIDQGTVTMGEVLTVLPFQNTLATFKISGKDLVAGLESGLSQVEDGAGRFPQVAGLKYSF
;
A
#
# COMPACT_ATOMS: atom_id res chain seq x y z
N VAL A 1 2.87 -1.56 6.65
CA VAL A 1 1.42 -1.47 6.36
C VAL A 1 0.99 -2.54 5.36
N SER A 2 1.58 -2.60 4.16
CA SER A 2 1.23 -3.60 3.15
C SER A 2 1.32 -5.04 3.66
N ASP A 3 2.34 -5.39 4.45
CA ASP A 3 2.45 -6.71 5.09
C ASP A 3 1.30 -7.02 6.06
N ALA A 4 0.84 -6.02 6.83
CA ALA A 4 -0.28 -6.19 7.75
C ALA A 4 -1.60 -6.44 7.00
N ILE A 5 -1.77 -5.79 5.84
CA ILE A 5 -2.93 -6.03 4.96
C ILE A 5 -2.85 -7.45 4.38
N LEU A 6 -1.67 -7.88 3.92
CA LEU A 6 -1.46 -9.21 3.37
C LEU A 6 -1.75 -10.29 4.42
N ASP A 7 -1.23 -10.13 5.64
CA ASP A 7 -1.51 -11.04 6.76
C ASP A 7 -3.01 -11.11 7.09
N ARG A 8 -3.68 -9.95 7.19
CA ARG A 8 -5.11 -9.87 7.48
C ARG A 8 -5.99 -10.56 6.44
N THR A 9 -5.56 -10.58 5.18
CA THR A 9 -6.31 -11.11 4.02
C THR A 9 -5.83 -12.48 3.56
N LYS A 10 -4.83 -13.08 4.22
CA LYS A 10 -4.25 -14.37 3.84
C LYS A 10 -5.28 -15.50 3.70
N GLY A 11 -6.28 -15.54 4.57
CA GLY A 11 -7.37 -16.54 4.52
C GLY A 11 -8.31 -16.40 3.31
N GLN A 12 -8.22 -15.29 2.56
CA GLN A 12 -9.00 -15.04 1.35
C GLN A 12 -8.24 -15.42 0.06
N GLY A 13 -6.99 -15.90 0.18
CA GLY A 13 -6.13 -16.21 -0.96
C GLY A 13 -5.53 -14.98 -1.64
N VAL A 14 -5.44 -13.84 -0.93
CA VAL A 14 -4.71 -12.67 -1.42
C VAL A 14 -3.21 -12.95 -1.37
N GLU A 15 -2.54 -12.76 -2.51
CA GLU A 15 -1.10 -13.02 -2.67
C GLU A 15 -0.29 -11.72 -2.78
N ILE A 16 -0.92 -10.64 -3.24
CA ILE A 16 -0.27 -9.37 -3.55
C ILE A 16 -1.09 -8.23 -2.94
N VAL A 17 -0.40 -7.28 -2.32
CA VAL A 17 -0.99 -6.02 -1.84
C VAL A 17 -0.29 -4.85 -2.49
N ILE A 18 -1.07 -3.84 -2.88
CA ILE A 18 -0.59 -2.53 -3.31
C ILE A 18 -1.26 -1.47 -2.44
N SER A 19 -0.49 -0.51 -1.94
CA SER A 19 -0.96 0.66 -1.21
C SER A 19 -0.22 1.88 -1.72
N ASN A 20 -0.92 2.95 -2.07
CA ASN A 20 -0.25 4.16 -2.56
C ASN A 20 0.37 4.95 -1.40
N GLY A 21 1.61 5.42 -1.56
CA GLY A 21 2.35 6.13 -0.52
C GLY A 21 1.65 7.39 0.00
N GLY A 22 0.87 8.08 -0.84
CA GLY A 22 0.10 9.26 -0.46
C GLY A 22 -1.02 9.00 0.56
N GLY A 23 -1.42 7.75 0.75
CA GLY A 23 -2.34 7.32 1.80
C GLY A 23 -1.69 7.20 3.18
N LEU A 24 -0.36 7.19 3.27
CA LEU A 24 0.42 7.17 4.51
C LEU A 24 0.85 8.60 4.84
N ARG A 25 0.31 9.17 5.91
CA ARG A 25 0.38 10.63 6.15
C ARG A 25 1.36 11.08 7.21
N ALA A 26 1.91 10.17 7.98
CA ALA A 26 2.87 10.46 9.03
C ALA A 26 3.82 9.29 9.27
N SER A 27 4.93 9.59 9.93
CA SER A 27 5.78 8.58 10.59
C SER A 27 5.21 8.23 11.97
N ILE A 28 5.67 7.13 12.53
CA ILE A 28 5.43 6.76 13.93
C ILE A 28 6.76 6.84 14.66
N ASP A 29 6.79 7.53 15.79
CA ASP A 29 8.00 7.68 16.59
C ASP A 29 8.34 6.36 17.28
N GLN A 30 9.61 6.20 17.65
CA GLN A 30 10.03 5.02 18.40
C GLN A 30 9.37 5.00 19.78
N GLY A 31 8.87 3.83 20.19
CA GLY A 31 8.33 3.62 21.52
C GLY A 31 6.99 2.87 21.49
N THR A 32 6.09 3.25 22.41
CA THR A 32 4.75 2.67 22.48
C THR A 32 3.89 3.27 21.38
N VAL A 33 3.41 2.42 20.46
CA VAL A 33 2.49 2.84 19.41
C VAL A 33 1.07 2.90 19.94
N THR A 34 0.43 4.06 19.78
CA THR A 34 -0.95 4.33 20.17
C THR A 34 -1.90 4.29 18.99
N MET A 35 -3.20 4.12 19.26
CA MET A 35 -4.23 4.19 18.20
C MET A 35 -4.33 5.58 17.57
N GLY A 36 -4.04 6.64 18.33
CA GLY A 36 -3.99 8.02 17.81
C GLY A 36 -2.92 8.19 16.74
N GLU A 37 -1.74 7.59 16.93
CA GLU A 37 -0.68 7.59 15.92
C GLU A 37 -1.09 6.79 14.68
N VAL A 38 -1.70 5.61 14.85
CA VAL A 38 -2.19 4.81 13.71
C VAL A 38 -3.21 5.61 12.88
N LEU A 39 -4.15 6.32 13.53
CA LEU A 39 -5.11 7.18 12.85
C LEU A 39 -4.46 8.41 12.21
N THR A 40 -3.34 8.89 12.75
CA THR A 40 -2.54 9.97 12.15
C THR A 40 -1.84 9.50 10.87
N VAL A 41 -1.33 8.26 10.86
CA VAL A 41 -0.72 7.65 9.67
C VAL A 41 -1.77 7.30 8.60
N LEU A 42 -2.94 6.78 9.01
CA LEU A 42 -4.01 6.30 8.13
C LEU A 42 -5.32 7.10 8.31
N PRO A 43 -5.34 8.41 8.04
CA PRO A 43 -6.45 9.27 8.44
C PRO A 43 -7.70 9.13 7.58
N PHE A 44 -7.60 8.55 6.38
CA PHE A 44 -8.69 8.51 5.41
C PHE A 44 -9.68 7.36 5.63
N GLN A 45 -9.37 6.43 6.55
CA GLN A 45 -10.23 5.28 6.85
C GLN A 45 -10.63 4.47 5.59
N ASN A 46 -9.71 4.37 4.63
CA ASN A 46 -9.93 3.57 3.43
C ASN A 46 -10.19 2.10 3.79
N THR A 47 -11.09 1.46 3.06
CA THR A 47 -11.38 0.03 3.19
C THR A 47 -10.53 -0.79 2.22
N LEU A 48 -10.31 -2.08 2.54
CA LEU A 48 -9.62 -3.00 1.66
C LEU A 48 -10.54 -3.49 0.54
N ALA A 49 -10.07 -3.45 -0.70
CA ALA A 49 -10.72 -4.06 -1.85
C ALA A 49 -9.89 -5.23 -2.36
N THR A 50 -10.52 -6.39 -2.53
CA THR A 50 -9.87 -7.62 -3.01
C THR A 50 -10.47 -8.03 -4.35
N PHE A 51 -9.62 -8.25 -5.34
CA PHE A 51 -10.04 -8.65 -6.68
C PHE A 51 -8.95 -9.47 -7.37
N LYS A 52 -9.33 -10.19 -8.43
CA LYS A 52 -8.37 -10.85 -9.32
C LYS A 52 -7.98 -9.87 -10.43
N ILE A 53 -6.70 -9.85 -10.77
CA ILE A 53 -6.15 -8.98 -11.81
C ILE A 53 -5.27 -9.83 -12.75
N SER A 54 -5.21 -9.45 -14.03
CA SER A 54 -4.25 -10.06 -14.95
C SER A 54 -2.83 -9.57 -14.65
N GLY A 55 -1.81 -10.36 -14.99
CA GLY A 55 -0.42 -9.91 -14.86
C GLY A 55 -0.12 -8.64 -15.67
N LYS A 56 -0.76 -8.49 -16.83
CA LYS A 56 -0.64 -7.29 -17.68
C LYS A 56 -1.17 -6.05 -16.98
N ASP A 57 -2.38 -6.13 -16.42
CA ASP A 57 -3.00 -4.97 -15.76
C ASP A 57 -2.31 -4.65 -14.42
N LEU A 58 -1.73 -5.66 -13.76
CA LEU A 58 -0.88 -5.46 -12.58
C LEU A 58 0.35 -4.61 -12.92
N VAL A 59 1.05 -4.95 -14.00
CA VAL A 59 2.21 -4.17 -14.47
C VAL A 59 1.80 -2.76 -14.86
N ALA A 60 0.73 -2.60 -15.64
CA ALA A 60 0.21 -1.28 -16.00
C ALA A 60 -0.18 -0.43 -14.77
N GLY A 61 -0.73 -1.06 -13.74
CA GLY A 61 -1.02 -0.41 -12.46
C GLY A 61 0.25 0.07 -11.73
N LEU A 62 1.32 -0.74 -11.71
CA LEU A 62 2.61 -0.35 -11.14
C LEU A 62 3.24 0.80 -11.93
N GLU A 63 3.27 0.73 -13.26
CA GLU A 63 3.77 1.80 -14.15
C GLU A 63 3.01 3.11 -13.92
N SER A 64 1.68 3.04 -13.81
CA SER A 64 0.85 4.21 -13.47
C SER A 64 1.23 4.79 -12.12
N GLY A 65 1.49 3.96 -11.10
CA GLY A 65 1.94 4.40 -9.78
C GLY A 65 3.33 5.04 -9.79
N LEU A 66 4.18 4.71 -10.76
CA LEU A 66 5.54 5.24 -10.90
C LEU A 66 5.65 6.46 -11.82
N SER A 67 4.63 6.73 -12.63
CA SER A 67 4.62 7.78 -13.66
C SER A 67 4.95 9.21 -13.22
N GLN A 68 4.89 9.49 -11.91
CA GLN A 68 5.13 10.83 -11.34
C GLN A 68 6.01 10.74 -10.08
N VAL A 69 6.98 9.81 -10.09
CA VAL A 69 7.89 9.62 -8.95
C VAL A 69 8.72 10.87 -8.70
N GLU A 70 9.19 11.53 -9.76
CA GLU A 70 10.03 12.73 -9.68
C GLU A 70 9.26 13.93 -9.12
N ASP A 71 7.94 13.96 -9.35
CA ASP A 71 7.05 15.02 -8.85
C ASP A 71 6.63 14.79 -7.38
N GLY A 72 7.09 13.71 -6.75
CA GLY A 72 6.70 13.35 -5.38
C GLY A 72 5.20 13.02 -5.25
N ALA A 73 4.55 12.61 -6.34
CA ALA A 73 3.12 12.32 -6.32
C ALA A 73 2.81 11.13 -5.40
N GLY A 74 1.71 11.23 -4.65
CA GLY A 74 1.29 10.22 -3.66
C GLY A 74 0.82 8.87 -4.24
N ARG A 75 1.11 8.58 -5.51
CA ARG A 75 0.71 7.37 -6.23
C ARG A 75 1.73 6.24 -6.20
N PHE A 76 2.92 6.49 -5.64
CA PHE A 76 3.98 5.48 -5.54
C PHE A 76 3.48 4.19 -4.86
N PRO A 77 3.63 3.01 -5.49
CA PRO A 77 3.08 1.77 -4.97
C PRO A 77 3.98 1.15 -3.89
N GLN A 78 3.52 1.16 -2.65
CA GLN A 78 4.05 0.34 -1.55
C GLN A 78 3.46 -1.07 -1.65
N VAL A 79 4.29 -2.11 -1.68
CA VAL A 79 3.86 -3.47 -2.03
C VAL A 79 4.13 -4.49 -0.93
N ALA A 80 3.37 -5.59 -0.92
CA ALA A 80 3.71 -6.83 -0.21
C ALA A 80 3.37 -8.03 -1.10
N GLY A 81 4.10 -9.14 -0.93
CA GLY A 81 3.93 -10.37 -1.73
C GLY A 81 4.57 -10.35 -3.12
N LEU A 82 5.17 -9.24 -3.53
CA LEU A 82 5.98 -9.13 -4.75
C LEU A 82 7.21 -8.24 -4.54
N LYS A 83 8.10 -8.26 -5.52
CA LYS A 83 9.21 -7.31 -5.66
C LYS A 83 9.22 -6.79 -7.08
N TYR A 84 9.60 -5.53 -7.26
CA TYR A 84 9.75 -4.91 -8.58
C TYR A 84 10.95 -3.95 -8.57
N SER A 85 11.45 -3.63 -9.76
CA SER A 85 12.48 -2.63 -10.04
C SER A 85 12.00 -1.74 -11.18
N PHE A 86 12.38 -0.47 -11.17
CA PHE A 86 11.96 0.55 -12.12
C PHE A 86 13.05 1.60 -12.32
#